data_AF-A0A9Y3VSF1-F1
#
_entry.id   AF-A0A9Y3VSF1-F1
#
_cell.length_a   1.000
_cell.length_b   1.000
_cell.length_c   1.000
_cell.angle_alpha   90.00
_cell.angle_beta   90.00
_cell.angle_gamma   90.00
#
_symmetry.space_group_name_H-M   'P 1'
#
loop_
_entity.id
_entity.type
_entity.pdbx_description
1 polymer ?
#
loop_
_entity_poly.entity_id
_entity_poly.type
_entity_poly.pdbx_seq_one_letter_code
_entity_poly.pdbx_strand_id
1 'polypeptide(L)'
;MKQQEQVEWDDVNKRLQHHGFKPVFFADPAENKSPADLVLLDKKSAAELRTTLRVMLTDSERRQALIQELVMSNNQLKMEVQEHMSRAAQQCQRVTELEELLDKVKTRVQDLEDRYLSKAVQQHSHTQQLQKEKLEAHRRCEILEQKLSKQKEEATQLQRKLHFITKKEEQRLALQRQASQQRSPADQQANFLWSSPKQDGTAEISELISDPAKEARLCVYYHHLLNEISAVVTDHKGPLRVHRPDFQDVLSTLKVWAEQLDLLKGLQCSLKELSVRLMPLQPCDGGYNTDEAAEVGDMLLLVDAMLENASADDKVLRSPTRHTLESMVSHFQKLFDVTSLRGVYPRMNEVYTKLGEMTNAMRNLRDILDLDGGVSPAEVVKHVSRLVSSIESMARFPELLGDIDIDSIIMKVKQHEEFFPAFHALVTGILQTLGVSHLDDILPALKALTETAQ
;
A
#
# COMPACT_ATOMS: atom_id res chain seq x y z
N MET A 1 21.92 -11.93 -83.67
CA MET A 1 22.63 -12.24 -82.40
C MET A 1 23.48 -11.07 -81.88
N LYS A 2 24.38 -10.47 -82.68
CA LYS A 2 25.21 -9.32 -82.23
C LYS A 2 24.39 -8.13 -81.67
N GLN A 3 23.25 -7.79 -82.27
CA GLN A 3 22.39 -6.70 -81.80
C GLN A 3 21.75 -6.98 -80.43
N GLN A 4 21.45 -8.24 -80.11
CA GLN A 4 20.83 -8.61 -78.83
C GLN A 4 21.83 -8.49 -77.67
N GLU A 5 23.08 -8.92 -77.90
CA GLU A 5 24.16 -8.77 -76.91
C GLU A 5 24.49 -7.29 -76.67
N GLN A 6 24.46 -6.45 -77.71
CA GLN A 6 24.65 -5.00 -77.56
C GLN A 6 23.60 -4.37 -76.63
N VAL A 7 22.31 -4.63 -76.87
CA VAL A 7 21.22 -4.11 -76.04
C VAL A 7 21.35 -4.55 -74.58
N GLU A 8 21.76 -5.79 -74.38
CA GLU A 8 21.97 -6.38 -73.07
C GLU A 8 23.16 -5.78 -72.29
N TRP A 9 24.23 -5.40 -72.99
CA TRP A 9 25.34 -4.64 -72.41
C TRP A 9 25.00 -3.17 -72.21
N ASP A 10 24.17 -2.58 -73.07
CA ASP A 10 23.71 -1.20 -72.91
C ASP A 10 22.90 -1.01 -71.62
N ASP A 11 22.09 -2.01 -71.22
CA ASP A 11 21.38 -2.01 -69.93
C ASP A 11 22.34 -2.04 -68.72
N VAL A 12 23.37 -2.89 -68.77
CA VAL A 12 24.38 -2.96 -67.70
C VAL A 12 25.25 -1.70 -67.67
N ASN A 13 25.59 -1.15 -68.83
CA ASN A 13 26.34 0.09 -68.96
C ASN A 13 25.60 1.30 -68.39
N LYS A 14 24.27 1.39 -68.60
CA LYS A 14 23.46 2.41 -67.94
C LYS A 14 23.61 2.30 -66.43
N ARG A 15 23.50 1.10 -65.86
CA ARG A 15 23.66 0.90 -64.40
C ARG A 15 25.07 1.25 -63.94
N LEU A 16 26.11 0.78 -64.64
CA LEU A 16 27.50 1.12 -64.34
C LEU A 16 27.71 2.63 -64.29
N GLN A 17 27.18 3.37 -65.27
CA GLN A 17 27.27 4.83 -65.32
C GLN A 17 26.51 5.51 -64.17
N HIS A 18 25.34 5.00 -63.76
CA HIS A 18 24.63 5.51 -62.58
C HIS A 18 25.45 5.36 -61.29
N HIS A 19 26.31 4.34 -61.23
CA HIS A 19 27.26 4.12 -60.12
C HIS A 19 28.64 4.76 -60.37
N GLY A 20 28.81 5.58 -61.43
CA GLY A 20 30.04 6.31 -61.73
C GLY A 20 31.15 5.50 -62.42
N PHE A 21 30.84 4.29 -62.89
CA PHE A 21 31.78 3.45 -63.63
C PHE A 21 31.74 3.72 -65.14
N LYS A 22 32.87 3.43 -65.82
CA LYS A 22 32.96 3.56 -67.27
C LYS A 22 32.16 2.44 -67.97
N PRO A 23 31.47 2.73 -69.09
CA PRO A 23 30.77 1.72 -69.88
C PRO A 23 31.74 0.76 -70.58
N VAL A 24 31.30 -0.47 -70.78
CA VAL A 24 31.97 -1.53 -71.53
C VAL A 24 31.55 -1.45 -72.99
N PHE A 25 32.51 -1.36 -73.91
CA PHE A 25 32.26 -1.32 -75.35
C PHE A 25 32.84 -2.54 -76.04
N PHE A 26 32.20 -2.98 -77.12
CA PHE A 26 32.80 -3.94 -78.04
C PHE A 26 33.85 -3.24 -78.89
N ALA A 27 35.05 -3.81 -78.94
CA ALA A 27 36.15 -3.26 -79.72
C ALA A 27 35.97 -3.55 -81.22
N ASP A 28 36.20 -2.55 -82.06
CA ASP A 28 36.34 -2.74 -83.51
C ASP A 28 37.75 -3.28 -83.82
N PRO A 29 37.89 -4.46 -84.47
CA PRO A 29 39.18 -5.02 -84.86
C PRO A 29 40.02 -4.12 -85.79
N ALA A 30 39.40 -3.15 -86.49
CA ALA A 30 40.11 -2.27 -87.42
C ALA A 30 40.67 -0.99 -86.77
N GLU A 31 40.08 -0.52 -85.67
CA GLU A 31 40.47 0.75 -85.01
C GLU A 31 41.45 0.55 -83.84
N ASN A 32 41.51 -0.64 -83.25
CA ASN A 32 42.27 -0.89 -82.03
C ASN A 32 43.67 -1.47 -82.32
N LYS A 33 44.72 -0.71 -82.02
CA LYS A 33 46.12 -1.06 -82.32
C LYS A 33 46.87 -1.79 -81.19
N SER A 34 46.31 -1.87 -79.98
CA SER A 34 46.94 -2.49 -78.81
C SER A 34 46.11 -3.67 -78.32
N PRO A 35 46.55 -4.92 -78.53
CA PRO A 35 45.87 -6.11 -77.99
C PRO A 35 45.99 -6.23 -76.46
N ALA A 36 46.85 -5.44 -75.82
CA ALA A 36 47.04 -5.43 -74.37
C ALA A 36 45.89 -4.74 -73.61
N ASP A 37 45.14 -3.87 -74.27
CA ASP A 37 44.03 -3.11 -73.68
C ASP A 37 42.66 -3.76 -73.93
N LEU A 38 42.64 -4.95 -74.55
CA LEU A 38 41.44 -5.67 -74.95
C LEU A 38 41.28 -6.97 -74.16
N VAL A 39 40.06 -7.23 -73.68
CA VAL A 39 39.72 -8.49 -73.02
C VAL A 39 38.92 -9.34 -74.00
N LEU A 40 39.49 -10.46 -74.43
CA LEU A 40 38.78 -11.44 -75.26
C LEU A 40 37.96 -12.37 -74.35
N LEU A 41 36.64 -12.32 -74.48
CA LEU A 41 35.73 -13.22 -73.77
C LEU A 41 34.99 -14.07 -74.78
N ASP A 42 34.87 -15.36 -74.48
CA ASP A 42 33.89 -16.19 -75.17
C ASP A 42 32.47 -15.78 -74.74
N LYS A 43 31.49 -16.15 -75.56
CA LYS A 43 30.10 -15.74 -75.38
C LYS A 43 29.52 -16.17 -74.03
N LYS A 44 29.94 -17.32 -73.50
CA LYS A 44 29.45 -17.81 -72.21
C LYS A 44 30.02 -16.96 -71.07
N SER A 45 31.34 -16.75 -71.06
CA SER A 45 31.99 -15.90 -70.04
C SER A 45 31.48 -14.46 -70.05
N ALA A 46 31.21 -13.88 -71.24
CA ALA A 46 30.63 -12.54 -71.34
C ALA A 46 29.20 -12.46 -70.77
N ALA A 47 28.38 -13.49 -70.97
CA ALA A 47 27.03 -13.57 -70.40
C ALA A 47 27.06 -13.76 -68.87
N GLU A 48 27.97 -14.59 -68.36
CA GLU A 48 28.18 -14.78 -66.93
C GLU A 48 28.67 -13.50 -66.25
N LEU A 49 29.68 -12.84 -66.82
CA LEU A 49 30.22 -11.58 -66.28
C LEU A 49 29.15 -10.49 -66.22
N ARG A 50 28.34 -10.35 -67.27
CA ARG A 50 27.22 -9.41 -67.29
C ARG A 50 26.16 -9.71 -66.23
N THR A 51 25.86 -10.99 -66.02
CA THR A 51 24.93 -11.43 -64.98
C THR A 51 25.47 -11.10 -63.59
N THR A 52 26.75 -11.38 -63.35
CA THR A 52 27.45 -11.04 -62.10
C THR A 52 27.45 -9.54 -61.85
N LEU A 53 27.81 -8.71 -62.85
CA LEU A 53 27.77 -7.25 -62.74
C LEU A 53 26.36 -6.75 -62.40
N ARG A 54 25.32 -7.30 -63.05
CA ARG A 54 23.94 -6.93 -62.76
C ARG A 54 23.58 -7.24 -61.31
N VAL A 55 23.89 -8.44 -60.82
CA VAL A 55 23.62 -8.85 -59.42
C VAL A 55 24.37 -7.95 -58.44
N MET A 56 25.67 -7.70 -58.67
CA MET A 56 26.48 -6.85 -57.80
C MET A 56 25.97 -5.41 -57.74
N LEU A 57 25.57 -4.82 -58.88
CA LEU A 57 25.03 -3.45 -58.93
C LEU A 57 23.69 -3.36 -58.19
N THR A 58 22.80 -4.33 -58.39
CA THR A 58 21.53 -4.38 -57.64
C THR A 58 21.72 -4.58 -56.15
N ASP A 59 22.71 -5.38 -55.75
CA ASP A 59 23.03 -5.59 -54.34
C ASP A 59 23.64 -4.33 -53.72
N SER A 60 24.48 -3.60 -54.47
CA SER A 60 25.02 -2.31 -54.06
C SER A 60 23.92 -1.27 -53.80
N GLU A 61 22.93 -1.16 -54.70
CA GLU A 61 21.75 -0.29 -54.51
C GLU A 61 20.96 -0.66 -53.25
N ARG A 62 20.70 -1.96 -53.05
CA ARG A 62 19.99 -2.47 -51.86
C ARG A 62 20.76 -2.16 -50.58
N ARG A 63 22.08 -2.37 -50.55
CA ARG A 63 22.92 -2.05 -49.38
C ARG A 63 22.91 -0.55 -49.09
N GLN A 64 22.97 0.30 -50.13
CA GLN A 64 22.92 1.74 -49.96
C GLN A 64 21.58 2.20 -49.35
N ALA A 65 20.47 1.63 -49.80
CA ALA A 65 19.15 1.89 -49.23
C ALA A 65 19.09 1.50 -47.74
N LEU A 66 19.58 0.30 -47.40
CA LEU A 66 19.63 -0.17 -46.01
C LEU A 66 20.49 0.76 -45.12
N ILE A 67 21.65 1.20 -45.63
CA ILE A 67 22.51 2.14 -44.90
C ILE A 67 21.78 3.46 -44.64
N GLN A 68 21.04 3.99 -45.63
CA GLN A 68 20.27 5.21 -45.45
C GLN A 68 19.17 5.05 -44.40
N GLU A 69 18.41 3.94 -44.44
CA GLU A 69 17.39 3.63 -43.43
C GLU A 69 18.00 3.50 -42.02
N LEU A 70 19.15 2.82 -41.90
CA LEU A 70 19.87 2.70 -40.63
C LEU A 70 20.35 4.06 -40.11
N VAL A 71 20.83 4.94 -40.98
CA VAL A 71 21.24 6.30 -40.59
C VAL A 71 20.04 7.11 -40.10
N MET A 72 18.91 7.04 -40.81
CA MET A 72 17.67 7.71 -40.39
C MET A 72 17.19 7.18 -39.04
N SER A 73 17.14 5.87 -38.87
CA SER A 73 16.76 5.21 -37.62
C SER A 73 17.69 5.58 -36.47
N ASN A 74 19.01 5.58 -36.68
CA ASN A 74 19.98 5.96 -35.66
C ASN A 74 19.82 7.42 -35.20
N ASN A 75 19.55 8.33 -36.14
CA ASN A 75 19.29 9.73 -35.82
C ASN A 75 17.99 9.91 -35.03
N GLN A 76 16.93 9.18 -35.39
CA GLN A 76 15.68 9.17 -34.64
C GLN A 76 15.88 8.67 -33.21
N LEU A 77 16.57 7.53 -33.05
CA LEU A 77 16.89 6.96 -31.74
C LEU A 77 17.73 7.93 -30.89
N LYS A 78 18.68 8.65 -31.49
CA LYS A 78 19.44 9.70 -30.78
C LYS A 78 18.55 10.82 -30.26
N MET A 79 17.57 11.27 -31.04
CA MET A 79 16.62 12.29 -30.59
C MET A 79 15.74 11.79 -29.44
N GLU A 80 15.23 10.55 -29.55
CA GLU A 80 14.42 9.93 -28.50
C GLU A 80 15.21 9.75 -27.20
N VAL A 81 16.47 9.29 -27.27
CA VAL A 81 17.36 9.18 -26.10
C VAL A 81 17.56 10.55 -25.46
N GLN A 82 17.83 11.60 -26.25
CA GLN A 82 18.00 12.95 -25.72
C GLN A 82 16.72 13.47 -25.04
N GLU A 83 15.56 13.21 -25.64
CA GLU A 83 14.28 13.58 -25.05
C GLU A 83 14.03 12.83 -23.74
N HIS A 84 14.25 11.51 -23.71
CA HIS A 84 14.14 10.71 -22.50
C HIS A 84 15.08 11.18 -21.39
N MET A 85 16.33 11.56 -21.72
CA MET A 85 17.26 12.14 -20.77
C MET A 85 16.75 13.46 -20.20
N SER A 86 16.18 14.35 -21.04
CA SER A 86 15.62 15.62 -20.56
C SER A 86 14.43 15.42 -19.63
N ARG A 87 13.53 14.48 -19.96
CA ARG A 87 12.37 14.12 -19.12
C ARG A 87 12.81 13.50 -17.80
N ALA A 88 13.82 12.61 -17.83
CA ALA A 88 14.39 12.01 -16.62
C ALA A 88 15.01 13.07 -15.70
N ALA A 89 15.77 14.03 -16.26
CA ALA A 89 16.35 15.12 -15.48
C ALA A 89 15.28 15.99 -14.80
N GLN A 90 14.20 16.33 -15.51
CA GLN A 90 13.05 17.04 -14.94
C GLN A 90 12.38 16.24 -13.82
N GLN A 91 12.24 14.92 -13.99
CA GLN A 91 11.63 14.07 -12.98
C GLN A 91 12.52 13.94 -11.74
N CYS A 92 13.84 13.82 -11.89
CA CYS A 92 14.79 13.85 -10.78
C CYS A 92 14.67 15.16 -9.99
N GLN A 93 14.60 16.31 -10.67
CA GLN A 93 14.42 17.62 -10.02
C GLN A 93 13.13 17.67 -9.19
N ARG A 94 12.01 17.17 -9.74
CA ARG A 94 10.73 17.11 -9.01
C ARG A 94 10.79 16.19 -7.80
N VAL A 95 11.51 15.07 -7.88
CA VAL A 95 11.72 14.18 -6.73
C VAL A 95 12.49 14.91 -5.62
N THR A 96 13.58 15.61 -5.96
CA THR A 96 14.35 16.39 -4.98
C THR A 96 13.50 17.48 -4.31
N GLU A 97 12.63 18.19 -5.07
CA GLU A 97 11.70 19.17 -4.50
C GLU A 97 10.69 18.54 -3.53
N LEU A 98 10.17 17.35 -3.87
CA LEU A 98 9.25 16.61 -3.01
C LEU A 98 9.93 16.08 -1.75
N GLU A 99 11.18 15.63 -1.84
CA GLU A 99 12.00 15.21 -0.70
C GLU A 99 12.21 16.39 0.27
N GLU A 100 12.55 17.58 -0.25
CA GLU A 100 12.71 18.78 0.58
C GLU A 100 11.40 19.17 1.29
N LEU A 101 10.26 19.06 0.60
CA LEU A 101 8.95 19.30 1.21
C LEU A 101 8.60 18.24 2.27
N LEU A 102 8.94 16.98 2.03
CA LEU A 102 8.72 15.89 2.98
C LEU A 102 9.54 16.13 4.26
N ASP A 103 10.79 16.55 4.14
CA ASP A 103 11.63 16.89 5.30
C ASP A 103 11.05 18.07 6.11
N LYS A 104 10.54 19.10 5.42
CA LYS A 104 9.83 20.22 6.06
C LYS A 104 8.55 19.78 6.78
N VAL A 105 7.80 18.82 6.23
CA VAL A 105 6.61 18.28 6.90
C VAL A 105 7.02 17.43 8.11
N LYS A 106 8.03 16.57 7.96
CA LYS A 106 8.53 15.70 9.03
C LYS A 106 8.99 16.51 10.25
N THR A 107 9.79 17.55 10.01
CA THR A 107 10.21 18.49 11.07
C THR A 107 9.03 19.18 11.75
N ARG A 108 8.03 19.66 10.99
CA ARG A 108 6.82 20.26 11.57
C ARG A 108 5.97 19.29 12.39
N VAL A 109 5.88 18.03 11.98
CA VAL A 109 5.18 16.98 12.72
C VAL A 109 5.91 16.70 14.02
N GLN A 110 7.24 16.53 13.97
CA GLN A 110 8.06 16.35 15.18
C GLN A 110 7.87 17.52 16.16
N ASP A 111 7.92 18.77 15.68
CA ASP A 111 7.70 19.95 16.51
C ASP A 111 6.28 19.98 17.14
N LEU A 112 5.27 19.43 16.46
CA LEU A 112 3.91 19.33 16.99
C LEU A 112 3.83 18.25 18.06
N GLU A 113 4.39 17.06 17.79
CA GLU A 113 4.45 15.95 18.74
C GLU A 113 5.16 16.36 20.03
N ASP A 114 6.33 17.00 19.92
CA ASP A 114 7.11 17.48 21.07
C ASP A 114 6.34 18.51 21.91
N ARG A 115 5.58 19.40 21.24
CA ARG A 115 4.71 20.36 21.93
C ARG A 115 3.52 19.68 22.62
N TYR A 116 2.92 18.66 22.01
CA TYR A 116 1.84 17.90 22.62
C TYR A 116 2.33 17.10 23.82
N LEU A 117 3.45 16.40 23.69
CA LEU A 117 4.10 15.68 24.79
C LEU A 117 4.44 16.63 25.94
N SER A 118 5.03 17.78 25.66
CA SER A 118 5.35 18.80 26.67
C SER A 118 4.10 19.28 27.43
N LYS A 119 3.02 19.57 26.70
CA LYS A 119 1.74 19.99 27.32
C LYS A 119 1.12 18.87 28.15
N ALA A 120 1.14 17.63 27.67
CA ALA A 120 0.61 16.48 28.40
C ALA A 120 1.39 16.26 29.72
N VAL A 121 2.72 16.34 29.68
CA VAL A 121 3.58 16.25 30.88
C VAL A 121 3.28 17.39 31.86
N GLN A 122 3.10 18.62 31.36
CA GLN A 122 2.75 19.76 32.21
C GLN A 122 1.37 19.60 32.86
N GLN A 123 0.35 19.15 32.12
CA GLN A 123 -0.98 18.90 32.67
C GLN A 123 -0.97 17.75 33.69
N HIS A 124 -0.21 16.69 33.41
CA HIS A 124 -0.09 15.57 34.33
C HIS A 124 0.55 16.01 35.66
N SER A 125 1.63 16.78 35.62
CA SER A 125 2.27 17.29 36.83
C SER A 125 1.36 18.24 37.62
N HIS A 126 0.61 19.11 36.94
CA HIS A 126 -0.37 19.97 37.60
C HIS A 126 -1.51 19.18 38.26
N THR A 127 -2.01 18.15 37.58
CA THR A 127 -3.08 17.28 38.11
C THR A 127 -2.60 16.50 39.34
N GLN A 128 -1.37 15.97 39.31
CA GLN A 128 -0.77 15.31 40.47
C GLN A 128 -0.63 16.26 41.67
N GLN A 129 -0.20 17.50 41.43
CA GLN A 129 -0.10 18.52 42.48
C GLN A 129 -1.47 18.84 43.10
N LEU A 130 -2.50 19.05 42.27
CA LEU A 130 -3.87 19.28 42.75
C LEU A 130 -4.42 18.09 43.54
N GLN A 131 -4.13 16.84 43.13
CA GLN A 131 -4.53 15.65 43.89
C GLN A 131 -3.88 15.62 45.28
N LYS A 132 -2.59 15.99 45.37
CA LYS A 132 -1.88 16.09 46.65
C LYS A 132 -2.51 17.15 47.55
N GLU A 133 -2.77 18.34 47.01
CA GLU A 133 -3.42 19.44 47.72
C GLU A 133 -4.84 19.08 48.19
N LYS A 134 -5.63 18.41 47.35
CA LYS A 134 -6.95 17.87 47.72
C LYS A 134 -6.84 16.94 48.93
N LEU A 135 -5.87 16.02 48.91
CA LEU A 135 -5.69 15.02 49.98
C LEU A 135 -5.24 15.69 51.30
N GLU A 136 -4.37 16.69 51.22
CA GLU A 136 -3.98 17.51 52.37
C GLU A 136 -5.15 18.34 52.92
N ALA A 137 -5.95 18.96 52.06
CA ALA A 137 -7.14 19.71 52.46
C ALA A 137 -8.17 18.81 53.12
N HIS A 138 -8.40 17.60 52.58
CA HIS A 138 -9.31 16.62 53.17
C HIS A 138 -8.90 16.23 54.59
N ARG A 139 -7.61 15.92 54.82
CA ARG A 139 -7.10 15.64 56.17
C ARG A 139 -7.31 16.82 57.13
N ARG A 140 -7.15 18.06 56.65
CA ARG A 140 -7.41 19.26 57.48
C ARG A 140 -8.89 19.38 57.85
N CYS A 141 -9.80 19.11 56.91
CA CYS A 141 -11.24 19.10 57.17
C CYS A 141 -11.59 18.04 58.22
N GLU A 142 -11.11 16.80 58.09
CA GLU A 142 -11.34 15.73 59.08
C GLU A 142 -10.89 16.14 60.49
N ILE A 143 -9.69 16.75 60.61
CA ILE A 143 -9.18 17.22 61.91
C ILE A 143 -10.07 18.33 62.49
N LEU A 144 -10.55 19.26 61.66
CA LEU A 144 -11.42 20.34 62.11
C LEU A 144 -12.79 19.82 62.53
N GLU A 145 -13.37 18.85 61.82
CA GLU A 145 -14.60 18.19 62.20
C GLU A 145 -14.49 17.48 63.55
N GLN A 146 -13.38 16.77 63.79
CA GLN A 146 -13.10 16.16 65.10
C GLN A 146 -12.96 17.19 66.22
N LYS A 147 -12.40 18.37 65.94
CA LYS A 147 -12.33 19.47 66.93
C LYS A 147 -13.71 20.07 67.19
N LEU A 148 -14.51 20.28 66.15
CA LEU A 148 -15.86 20.81 66.24
C LEU A 148 -16.77 19.88 67.05
N SER A 149 -16.68 18.56 66.84
CA SER A 149 -17.46 17.59 67.59
C SER A 149 -17.13 17.62 69.08
N LYS A 150 -15.83 17.68 69.44
CA LYS A 150 -15.38 17.85 70.84
C LYS A 150 -15.92 19.14 71.46
N GLN A 151 -15.79 20.27 70.78
CA GLN A 151 -16.32 21.55 71.27
C GLN A 151 -17.84 21.53 71.44
N LYS A 152 -18.57 20.89 70.52
CA LYS A 152 -20.02 20.73 70.62
C LYS A 152 -20.40 19.90 71.86
N GLU A 153 -19.67 18.81 72.12
CA GLU A 153 -19.86 17.99 73.31
C GLU A 153 -19.63 18.79 74.60
N GLU A 154 -18.52 19.53 74.69
CA GLU A 154 -18.21 20.43 75.80
C GLU A 154 -19.29 21.49 76.01
N ALA A 155 -19.75 22.14 74.93
CA ALA A 155 -20.83 23.13 74.97
C ALA A 155 -22.13 22.51 75.50
N THR A 156 -22.51 21.30 75.06
CA THR A 156 -23.70 20.62 75.60
C THR A 156 -23.55 20.27 77.08
N GLN A 157 -22.33 19.97 77.54
CA GLN A 157 -22.05 19.66 78.94
C GLN A 157 -22.16 20.92 79.81
N LEU A 158 -21.62 22.04 79.33
CA LEU A 158 -21.74 23.35 79.99
C LEU A 158 -23.20 23.82 80.03
N GLN A 159 -23.95 23.66 78.93
CA GLN A 159 -25.37 23.99 78.88
C GLN A 159 -26.19 23.18 79.90
N ARG A 160 -25.89 21.88 80.05
CA ARG A 160 -26.49 21.02 81.08
C ARG A 160 -26.18 21.53 82.50
N LYS A 161 -24.93 21.92 82.76
CA LYS A 161 -24.51 22.48 84.07
C LYS A 161 -25.20 23.81 84.37
N LEU A 162 -25.27 24.72 83.39
CA LEU A 162 -25.98 26.00 83.54
C LEU A 162 -27.46 25.78 83.86
N HIS A 163 -28.15 24.93 83.11
CA HIS A 163 -29.55 24.60 83.38
C HIS A 163 -29.76 24.06 84.81
N PHE A 164 -28.85 23.20 85.28
CA PHE A 164 -28.90 22.70 86.65
C PHE A 164 -28.73 23.81 87.71
N ILE A 165 -27.76 24.71 87.51
CA ILE A 165 -27.53 25.85 88.41
C ILE A 165 -28.71 26.81 88.39
N THR A 166 -29.21 27.19 87.22
CA THR A 166 -30.38 28.07 87.06
C THR A 166 -31.60 27.48 87.75
N LYS A 167 -31.89 26.19 87.56
CA LYS A 167 -33.02 25.51 88.22
C LYS A 167 -32.88 25.52 89.75
N LYS A 168 -31.66 25.31 90.26
CA LYS A 168 -31.37 25.37 91.70
C LYS A 168 -31.53 26.79 92.25
N GLU A 169 -31.11 27.79 91.48
CA GLU A 169 -31.25 29.21 91.85
C GLU A 169 -32.71 29.68 91.81
N GLU A 170 -33.49 29.25 90.81
CA GLU A 170 -34.93 29.47 90.74
C GLU A 170 -35.66 28.88 91.94
N GLN A 171 -35.30 27.66 92.37
CA GLN A 171 -35.83 27.05 93.59
C GLN A 171 -35.46 27.87 94.84
N ARG A 172 -34.23 28.38 94.93
CA ARG A 172 -33.78 29.26 96.02
C ARG A 172 -34.57 30.57 96.05
N LEU A 173 -34.75 31.21 94.90
CA LEU A 173 -35.52 32.44 94.75
C LEU A 173 -37.02 32.22 95.02
N ALA A 174 -37.57 31.07 94.63
CA ALA A 174 -38.96 30.71 94.94
C ALA A 174 -39.18 30.57 96.45
N LEU A 175 -38.25 29.90 97.16
CA LEU A 175 -38.28 29.80 98.62
C LEU A 175 -38.15 31.19 99.29
N GLN A 176 -37.27 32.06 98.78
CA GLN A 176 -37.11 33.42 99.30
C GLN A 176 -38.33 34.30 99.04
N ARG A 177 -38.98 34.19 97.87
CA ARG A 177 -40.26 34.88 97.58
C ARG A 177 -41.39 34.39 98.47
N GLN A 178 -41.46 33.09 98.73
CA GLN A 178 -42.46 32.51 99.63
C GLN A 178 -42.25 32.97 101.09
N ALA A 179 -40.99 33.12 101.54
CA ALA A 179 -40.67 33.73 102.83
C ALA A 179 -41.00 35.24 102.87
N SER A 180 -40.92 35.94 101.74
CA SER A 180 -41.25 37.37 101.62
C SER A 180 -42.76 37.63 101.51
N GLN A 181 -43.56 36.63 101.09
CA GLN A 181 -45.02 36.70 100.95
C GLN A 181 -45.80 36.48 102.27
N GLN A 182 -45.12 36.24 103.41
CA GLN A 182 -45.76 36.26 104.73
C GLN A 182 -45.76 37.65 105.42
N ARG A 183 -45.42 38.72 104.69
CA ARG A 183 -45.80 40.11 105.04
C ARG A 183 -46.72 40.66 103.95
N SER A 184 -47.91 41.10 104.35
CA SER A 184 -49.01 41.56 103.46
C SER A 184 -48.99 43.10 103.26
N PRO A 185 -49.91 43.73 102.48
CA PRO A 185 -49.78 44.01 101.03
C PRO A 185 -49.88 45.52 100.67
N ALA A 186 -49.46 45.94 99.46
CA ALA A 186 -50.04 47.08 98.70
C ALA A 186 -49.38 47.28 97.31
N ASP A 187 -50.25 47.25 96.29
CA ASP A 187 -50.30 47.95 94.98
C ASP A 187 -49.08 48.21 94.06
N GLN A 188 -49.16 47.51 92.92
CA GLN A 188 -49.07 47.95 91.52
C GLN A 188 -48.45 49.33 91.18
N GLN A 189 -47.39 49.31 90.35
CA GLN A 189 -47.43 49.57 88.89
C GLN A 189 -46.16 50.32 88.43
N ALA A 190 -45.36 49.68 87.58
CA ALA A 190 -44.85 50.21 86.30
C ALA A 190 -43.76 49.29 85.74
N ASN A 191 -44.02 48.80 84.52
CA ASN A 191 -43.12 48.55 83.40
C ASN A 191 -41.62 48.33 83.68
N PHE A 192 -41.05 47.27 83.11
CA PHE A 192 -40.19 47.38 81.91
C PHE A 192 -39.80 45.97 81.41
N LEU A 193 -40.02 45.78 80.11
CA LEU A 193 -39.43 44.83 79.16
C LEU A 193 -38.50 43.72 79.69
N TRP A 194 -38.84 42.46 79.36
CA TRP A 194 -37.98 41.61 78.52
C TRP A 194 -38.77 40.48 77.86
N SER A 195 -38.69 40.46 76.53
CA SER A 195 -39.26 39.44 75.64
C SER A 195 -38.54 38.10 75.82
N SER A 196 -39.30 37.02 76.02
CA SER A 196 -38.81 35.65 75.86
C SER A 196 -38.73 35.28 74.36
N PRO A 197 -37.67 34.59 73.90
CA PRO A 197 -37.75 33.85 72.66
C PRO A 197 -38.46 32.52 72.92
N LYS A 198 -39.54 32.29 72.17
CA LYS A 198 -40.24 31.01 72.09
C LYS A 198 -39.31 29.96 71.50
N GLN A 199 -39.24 28.79 72.15
CA GLN A 199 -38.98 27.54 71.47
C GLN A 199 -40.17 27.27 70.56
N ASP A 200 -39.91 27.16 69.26
CA ASP A 200 -40.83 26.55 68.32
C ASP A 200 -40.18 25.27 67.80
N GLY A 201 -40.90 24.18 67.98
CA GLY A 201 -40.51 22.83 67.61
C GLY A 201 -41.75 22.11 67.15
N THR A 202 -41.78 21.86 65.83
CA THR A 202 -42.46 20.77 65.14
C THR A 202 -44.00 20.78 65.11
N ALA A 203 -44.55 21.29 64.01
CA ALA A 203 -45.73 20.73 63.34
C ALA A 203 -45.83 21.24 61.89
N GLU A 204 -44.85 20.93 61.05
CA GLU A 204 -45.00 20.96 59.59
C GLU A 204 -44.49 19.63 59.02
N ILE A 205 -45.28 18.58 59.25
CA ILE A 205 -45.26 17.41 58.38
C ILE A 205 -46.71 17.13 58.04
N SER A 206 -47.00 17.17 56.74
CA SER A 206 -48.22 16.68 56.09
C SER A 206 -49.28 17.73 55.73
N GLU A 207 -49.02 18.48 54.66
CA GLU A 207 -50.06 18.69 53.64
C GLU A 207 -49.42 18.81 52.25
N LEU A 208 -48.83 17.69 51.81
CA LEU A 208 -48.40 17.46 50.43
C LEU A 208 -49.60 16.93 49.64
N ILE A 209 -50.55 17.79 49.31
CA ILE A 209 -51.55 17.48 48.27
C ILE A 209 -51.08 18.23 47.03
N SER A 210 -50.57 17.49 46.03
CA SER A 210 -50.22 18.01 44.72
C SER A 210 -51.38 18.84 44.17
N ASP A 211 -51.15 20.14 44.03
CA ASP A 211 -52.07 21.08 43.38
C ASP A 211 -52.12 20.72 41.88
N PRO A 212 -53.23 20.18 41.35
CA PRO A 212 -53.32 19.73 39.96
C PRO A 212 -53.14 20.88 38.96
N ALA A 213 -53.32 22.14 39.39
CA ALA A 213 -53.05 23.31 38.57
C ALA A 213 -51.54 23.62 38.48
N LYS A 214 -50.73 23.28 39.50
CA LYS A 214 -49.25 23.34 39.40
C LYS A 214 -48.73 22.24 38.48
N GLU A 215 -49.30 21.04 38.56
CA GLU A 215 -48.90 19.91 37.74
C GLU A 215 -49.22 20.12 36.25
N ALA A 216 -50.40 20.65 35.92
CA ALA A 216 -50.75 21.02 34.55
C ALA A 216 -49.83 22.11 33.97
N ARG A 217 -49.45 23.12 34.77
CA ARG A 217 -48.51 24.18 34.36
C ARG A 217 -47.10 23.65 34.14
N LEU A 218 -46.65 22.74 35.01
CA LEU A 218 -45.35 22.07 34.85
C LEU A 218 -45.34 21.18 33.61
N CYS A 219 -46.42 20.44 33.32
CA CYS A 219 -46.52 19.63 32.11
C CYS A 219 -46.42 20.45 30.81
N VAL A 220 -47.14 21.57 30.70
CA VAL A 220 -47.04 22.45 29.52
C VAL A 220 -45.63 23.03 29.38
N TYR A 221 -45.00 23.37 30.51
CA TYR A 221 -43.63 23.87 30.54
C TYR A 221 -42.60 22.81 30.10
N TYR A 222 -42.68 21.58 30.64
CA TYR A 222 -41.79 20.49 30.24
C TYR A 222 -42.01 20.08 28.79
N HIS A 223 -43.25 20.16 28.29
CA HIS A 223 -43.56 19.89 26.89
C HIS A 223 -42.94 20.96 25.96
N HIS A 224 -42.97 22.24 26.35
CA HIS A 224 -42.27 23.30 25.63
C HIS A 224 -40.75 23.09 25.62
N LEU A 225 -40.17 22.76 26.78
CA LEU A 225 -38.74 22.47 26.91
C LEU A 225 -38.31 21.27 26.06
N LEU A 226 -39.11 20.20 26.05
CA LEU A 226 -38.87 19.03 25.20
C LEU A 226 -38.94 19.36 23.71
N ASN A 227 -39.88 20.22 23.30
CA ASN A 227 -39.97 20.68 21.91
C ASN A 227 -38.77 21.56 21.53
N GLU A 228 -38.26 22.40 22.42
CA GLU A 228 -37.04 23.18 22.17
C GLU A 228 -35.78 22.30 22.10
N ILE A 229 -35.66 21.28 22.97
CA ILE A 229 -34.59 20.28 22.89
C ILE A 229 -34.70 19.48 21.59
N SER A 230 -35.90 19.05 21.20
CA SER A 230 -36.14 18.37 19.93
C SER A 230 -35.78 19.24 18.73
N ALA A 231 -36.06 20.54 18.79
CA ALA A 231 -35.67 21.50 17.75
C ALA A 231 -34.15 21.64 17.67
N VAL A 232 -33.41 21.71 18.79
CA VAL A 232 -31.93 21.75 18.79
C VAL A 232 -31.34 20.49 18.13
N VAL A 233 -31.94 19.34 18.40
CA VAL A 233 -31.49 18.05 17.87
C VAL A 233 -31.82 17.88 16.39
N THR A 234 -32.81 18.61 15.85
CA THR A 234 -33.31 18.44 14.47
C THR A 234 -32.99 19.59 13.51
N ASP A 235 -32.89 20.85 13.98
CA ASP A 235 -32.56 22.02 13.16
C ASP A 235 -31.65 23.02 13.91
N HIS A 236 -30.43 23.19 13.41
CA HIS A 236 -29.25 23.75 14.08
C HIS A 236 -29.12 25.28 13.91
N LYS A 237 -30.13 25.96 13.35
CA LYS A 237 -30.08 27.41 13.05
C LYS A 237 -31.16 28.28 13.70
N GLY A 238 -32.02 27.73 14.56
CA GLY A 238 -33.07 28.50 15.25
C GLY A 238 -32.57 29.29 16.47
N PRO A 239 -33.01 30.55 16.68
CA PRO A 239 -32.68 31.31 17.89
C PRO A 239 -33.51 30.80 19.08
N LEU A 240 -32.87 30.12 20.02
CA LEU A 240 -33.50 29.62 21.25
C LEU A 240 -33.56 30.73 22.31
N ARG A 241 -34.73 30.90 22.94
CA ARG A 241 -34.95 31.84 24.05
C ARG A 241 -35.55 31.09 25.23
N VAL A 242 -34.71 30.66 26.18
CA VAL A 242 -35.15 30.09 27.46
C VAL A 242 -34.60 30.92 28.62
N HIS A 243 -35.46 31.17 29.61
CA HIS A 243 -35.32 32.22 30.62
C HIS A 243 -34.94 31.69 32.02
N ARG A 244 -34.31 30.51 32.14
CA ARG A 244 -33.78 30.03 33.43
C ARG A 244 -32.32 29.57 33.37
N PRO A 245 -31.49 29.98 34.35
CA PRO A 245 -30.06 29.65 34.38
C PRO A 245 -29.78 28.15 34.57
N ASP A 246 -30.67 27.41 35.25
CA ASP A 246 -30.44 26.01 35.66
C ASP A 246 -30.33 25.01 34.49
N PHE A 247 -30.85 25.36 33.30
CA PHE A 247 -30.77 24.52 32.09
C PHE A 247 -29.88 25.14 30.99
N GLN A 248 -29.31 26.32 31.25
CA GLN A 248 -28.40 27.00 30.32
C GLN A 248 -27.15 26.15 30.05
N ASP A 249 -26.66 25.46 31.09
CA ASP A 249 -25.50 24.57 31.01
C ASP A 249 -25.81 23.31 30.17
N VAL A 250 -27.04 22.78 30.26
CA VAL A 250 -27.46 21.61 29.49
C VAL A 250 -27.69 21.98 28.02
N LEU A 251 -28.32 23.12 27.75
CA LEU A 251 -28.54 23.64 26.39
C LEU A 251 -27.22 24.01 25.68
N SER A 252 -26.28 24.62 26.40
CA SER A 252 -24.95 24.91 25.86
C SER A 252 -24.17 23.64 25.57
N THR A 253 -24.26 22.61 26.44
CA THR A 253 -23.67 21.29 26.20
C THR A 253 -24.29 20.61 24.98
N LEU A 254 -25.62 20.61 24.85
CA LEU A 254 -26.33 20.06 23.68
C LEU A 254 -25.95 20.76 22.39
N LYS A 255 -25.77 22.09 22.43
CA LYS A 255 -25.32 22.86 21.27
C LYS A 255 -23.90 22.47 20.85
N VAL A 256 -22.98 22.29 21.80
CA VAL A 256 -21.62 21.81 21.52
C VAL A 256 -21.65 20.40 20.93
N TRP A 257 -22.52 19.51 21.42
CA TRP A 257 -22.67 18.17 20.85
C TRP A 257 -23.26 18.18 19.45
N ALA A 258 -24.21 19.07 19.17
CA ALA A 258 -24.76 19.26 17.82
C ALA A 258 -23.68 19.77 16.84
N GLU A 259 -22.88 20.75 17.26
CA GLU A 259 -21.74 21.25 16.48
C GLU A 259 -20.67 20.16 16.26
N GLN A 260 -20.36 19.35 17.28
CA GLN A 260 -19.44 18.22 17.15
C GLN A 260 -19.97 17.14 16.22
N LEU A 261 -21.27 16.87 16.22
CA LEU A 261 -21.90 15.90 15.31
C LEU A 261 -21.81 16.37 13.85
N ASP A 262 -21.99 17.66 13.58
CA ASP A 262 -21.82 18.21 12.23
C ASP A 262 -20.35 18.19 11.78
N LEU A 263 -19.39 18.48 12.67
CA LEU A 263 -17.96 18.31 12.38
C LEU A 263 -17.62 16.85 12.08
N LEU A 264 -18.25 15.90 12.77
CA LEU A 264 -18.06 14.46 12.56
C LEU A 264 -18.57 14.03 11.18
N LYS A 265 -19.75 14.53 10.75
CA LYS A 265 -20.26 14.32 9.39
C LYS A 265 -19.33 14.92 8.34
N GLY A 266 -18.80 16.13 8.60
CA GLY A 266 -17.81 16.77 7.73
C GLY A 266 -16.50 15.97 7.61
N LEU A 267 -16.04 15.40 8.72
CA LEU A 267 -14.88 14.51 8.76
C LEU A 267 -15.14 13.24 7.95
N GLN A 268 -16.32 12.62 8.10
CA GLN A 268 -16.70 11.44 7.33
C GLN A 268 -16.67 11.71 5.82
N CYS A 269 -17.22 12.85 5.36
CA CYS A 269 -17.19 13.24 3.96
C CYS A 269 -15.76 13.42 3.46
N SER A 270 -14.92 14.09 4.25
CA SER A 270 -13.51 14.30 3.93
C SER A 270 -12.74 12.99 3.86
N LEU A 271 -13.04 12.04 4.75
CA LEU A 271 -12.44 10.72 4.81
C LEU A 271 -12.87 9.85 3.62
N LYS A 272 -14.15 9.90 3.23
CA LYS A 272 -14.67 9.27 2.00
C LYS A 272 -14.00 9.84 0.76
N GLU A 273 -13.82 11.16 0.66
CA GLU A 273 -13.11 11.80 -0.45
C GLU A 273 -11.62 11.40 -0.49
N LEU A 274 -10.97 11.34 0.68
CA LEU A 274 -9.59 10.90 0.82
C LEU A 274 -9.43 9.43 0.42
N SER A 275 -10.37 8.57 0.82
CA SER A 275 -10.42 7.16 0.47
C SER A 275 -10.51 6.95 -1.05
N VAL A 276 -11.43 7.64 -1.73
CA VAL A 276 -11.55 7.56 -3.20
C VAL A 276 -10.26 8.00 -3.91
N ARG A 277 -9.56 9.01 -3.37
CA ARG A 277 -8.29 9.50 -3.94
C ARG A 277 -7.11 8.56 -3.70
N LEU A 278 -7.04 7.93 -2.52
CA LEU A 278 -5.93 7.05 -2.14
C LEU A 278 -6.14 5.60 -2.59
N MET A 279 -7.39 5.17 -2.79
CA MET A 279 -7.80 3.78 -3.05
C MET A 279 -8.82 3.66 -4.22
N PRO A 280 -8.52 4.11 -5.45
CA PRO A 280 -9.48 4.10 -6.57
C PRO A 280 -9.89 2.70 -7.08
N LEU A 281 -9.33 1.63 -6.51
CA LEU A 281 -9.51 0.24 -6.95
C LEU A 281 -10.44 -0.59 -6.06
N GLN A 282 -10.93 -0.06 -4.93
CA GLN A 282 -11.98 -0.78 -4.18
C GLN A 282 -13.34 -0.61 -4.88
N PRO A 283 -14.11 -1.69 -5.07
CA PRO A 283 -15.52 -1.55 -5.33
C PRO A 283 -16.11 -0.87 -4.10
N CYS A 284 -16.63 0.35 -4.24
CA CYS A 284 -17.64 0.83 -3.31
C CYS A 284 -18.80 -0.15 -3.44
N ASP A 285 -18.86 -1.12 -2.54
CA ASP A 285 -20.01 -2.01 -2.47
C ASP A 285 -21.24 -1.13 -2.23
N GLY A 286 -22.16 -1.22 -3.18
CA GLY A 286 -23.30 -0.36 -3.25
C GLY A 286 -24.29 -0.72 -2.16
N GLY A 287 -24.86 0.30 -1.53
CA GLY A 287 -26.15 0.18 -0.84
C GLY A 287 -26.05 0.15 0.68
N TYR A 288 -25.66 1.27 1.28
CA TYR A 288 -26.17 1.62 2.59
C TYR A 288 -26.86 2.97 2.46
N ASN A 289 -28.15 2.97 2.82
CA ASN A 289 -29.03 4.11 2.74
C ASN A 289 -28.39 5.30 3.46
N THR A 290 -28.48 6.48 2.86
CA THR A 290 -27.91 7.75 3.37
C THR A 290 -28.53 8.26 4.68
N ASP A 291 -29.33 7.44 5.37
CA ASP A 291 -30.10 7.79 6.57
C ASP A 291 -29.64 7.06 7.84
N GLU A 292 -28.71 6.11 7.76
CA GLU A 292 -28.20 5.43 8.95
C GLU A 292 -27.03 6.23 9.55
N ALA A 293 -27.18 6.60 10.83
CA ALA A 293 -26.24 7.45 11.54
C ALA A 293 -24.84 6.83 11.51
N ALA A 294 -23.95 7.43 10.71
CA ALA A 294 -22.59 6.99 10.54
C ALA A 294 -21.87 6.80 11.87
N GLU A 295 -21.55 5.55 12.21
CA GLU A 295 -20.87 5.26 13.45
C GLU A 295 -19.39 5.66 13.34
N VAL A 296 -18.83 6.18 14.44
CA VAL A 296 -17.39 6.45 14.53
C VAL A 296 -16.57 5.18 14.23
N GLY A 297 -17.14 4.01 14.54
CA GLY A 297 -16.57 2.70 14.19
C GLY A 297 -16.32 2.54 12.68
N ASP A 298 -17.26 2.95 11.82
CA ASP A 298 -17.09 2.87 10.36
C ASP A 298 -15.98 3.80 9.85
N MET A 299 -15.83 4.97 10.48
CA MET A 299 -14.73 5.89 10.15
C MET A 299 -13.39 5.32 10.61
N LEU A 300 -13.35 4.68 11.78
CA LEU A 300 -12.15 4.01 12.28
C LEU A 300 -11.75 2.86 11.37
N LEU A 301 -12.70 2.02 10.95
CA LEU A 301 -12.48 0.94 9.98
C LEU A 301 -12.00 1.46 8.63
N LEU A 302 -12.54 2.59 8.16
CA LEU A 302 -12.07 3.22 6.92
C LEU A 302 -10.64 3.77 7.08
N VAL A 303 -10.32 4.39 8.22
CA VAL A 303 -8.95 4.84 8.52
C VAL A 303 -7.99 3.66 8.65
N ASP A 304 -8.37 2.60 9.35
CA ASP A 304 -7.56 1.39 9.53
C ASP A 304 -7.34 0.69 8.20
N ALA A 305 -8.36 0.58 7.34
CA ALA A 305 -8.20 0.08 5.98
C ALA A 305 -7.24 0.96 5.16
N MET A 306 -7.30 2.29 5.30
CA MET A 306 -6.37 3.20 4.63
C MET A 306 -4.95 3.10 5.21
N LEU A 307 -4.82 2.86 6.51
CA LEU A 307 -3.54 2.66 7.20
C LEU A 307 -2.93 1.32 6.87
N GLU A 308 -3.67 0.21 6.80
CA GLU A 308 -3.15 -1.10 6.39
C GLU A 308 -2.61 -1.06 4.96
N ASN A 309 -3.26 -0.32 4.07
CA ASN A 309 -2.75 -0.09 2.72
C ASN A 309 -1.54 0.86 2.66
N ALA A 310 -1.33 1.70 3.68
CA ALA A 310 -0.17 2.58 3.80
C ALA A 310 0.98 1.97 4.62
N SER A 311 0.69 1.00 5.50
CA SER A 311 1.62 0.37 6.45
C SER A 311 2.05 -1.04 6.03
N ALA A 312 1.56 -1.55 4.91
CA ALA A 312 2.09 -2.76 4.28
C ALA A 312 3.54 -2.49 3.82
N ASP A 313 4.44 -2.75 4.75
CA ASP A 313 5.88 -2.97 4.67
C ASP A 313 6.58 -2.53 3.37
N ASP A 314 7.52 -1.61 3.55
CA ASP A 314 8.27 -0.81 2.59
C ASP A 314 9.30 -1.62 1.75
N LYS A 315 9.04 -2.91 1.45
CA LYS A 315 10.02 -3.78 0.77
C LYS A 315 9.52 -4.71 -0.32
N VAL A 316 8.22 -4.77 -0.63
CA VAL A 316 7.76 -5.50 -1.81
C VAL A 316 6.74 -4.68 -2.56
N LEU A 317 7.25 -3.96 -3.56
CA LEU A 317 6.54 -3.47 -4.74
C LEU A 317 5.06 -3.13 -4.48
N ARG A 318 4.79 -1.84 -4.22
CA ARG A 318 3.52 -1.21 -4.58
C ARG A 318 3.09 -1.83 -5.91
N SER A 319 2.07 -2.68 -5.88
CA SER A 319 1.66 -3.44 -7.05
C SER A 319 1.48 -2.42 -8.18
N PRO A 320 2.19 -2.57 -9.31
CA PRO A 320 2.20 -1.51 -10.31
C PRO A 320 0.74 -1.25 -10.69
N THR A 321 0.35 0.03 -10.76
CA THR A 321 -1.00 0.44 -11.17
C THR A 321 -1.45 -0.43 -12.33
N ARG A 322 -2.73 -0.82 -12.41
CA ARG A 322 -3.22 -1.74 -13.46
C ARG A 322 -2.72 -1.39 -14.86
N HIS A 323 -2.66 -0.10 -15.19
CA HIS A 323 -2.08 0.41 -16.43
C HIS A 323 -0.57 0.13 -16.58
N THR A 324 0.21 0.21 -15.51
CA THR A 324 1.64 -0.12 -15.46
C THR A 324 1.86 -1.62 -15.57
N LEU A 325 1.04 -2.45 -14.91
CA LEU A 325 1.06 -3.90 -15.11
C LEU A 325 0.67 -4.27 -16.54
N GLU A 326 -0.38 -3.68 -17.10
CA GLU A 326 -0.78 -3.86 -18.50
C GLU A 326 0.32 -3.37 -19.46
N SER A 327 1.02 -2.27 -19.14
CA SER A 327 2.18 -1.80 -19.92
C SER A 327 3.38 -2.75 -19.84
N MET A 328 3.68 -3.28 -18.64
CA MET A 328 4.75 -4.26 -18.44
C MET A 328 4.43 -5.57 -19.17
N VAL A 329 3.19 -6.04 -19.04
CA VAL A 329 2.67 -7.20 -19.77
C VAL A 329 2.76 -6.99 -21.27
N SER A 330 2.30 -5.84 -21.78
CA SER A 330 2.39 -5.51 -23.20
C SER A 330 3.84 -5.40 -23.69
N HIS A 331 4.73 -4.90 -22.85
CA HIS A 331 6.15 -4.85 -23.14
C HIS A 331 6.76 -6.26 -23.26
N PHE A 332 6.49 -7.16 -22.31
CA PHE A 332 6.96 -8.54 -22.38
C PHE A 332 6.33 -9.33 -23.52
N GLN A 333 5.06 -9.09 -23.83
CA GLN A 333 4.39 -9.65 -25.01
C GLN A 333 5.08 -9.22 -26.32
N LYS A 334 5.52 -7.97 -26.44
CA LYS A 334 6.33 -7.50 -27.58
C LYS A 334 7.76 -8.04 -27.56
N LEU A 335 8.41 -8.09 -26.40
CA LEU A 335 9.79 -8.56 -26.27
C LEU A 335 9.92 -10.05 -26.65
N PHE A 336 8.89 -10.84 -26.34
CA PHE A 336 8.88 -12.28 -26.58
C PHE A 336 8.03 -12.70 -27.80
N ASP A 337 7.47 -11.76 -28.57
CA ASP A 337 6.55 -11.98 -29.71
C ASP A 337 5.37 -12.92 -29.37
N VAL A 338 4.66 -12.64 -28.28
CA VAL A 338 3.53 -13.46 -27.80
C VAL A 338 2.27 -12.63 -27.60
N THR A 339 1.15 -13.09 -28.15
CA THR A 339 -0.13 -12.36 -28.12
C THR A 339 -0.93 -12.53 -26.82
N SER A 340 -0.56 -13.47 -25.95
CA SER A 340 -1.27 -13.71 -24.67
C SER A 340 -0.30 -13.80 -23.48
N LEU A 341 -0.76 -13.32 -22.32
CA LEU A 341 -0.03 -13.37 -21.04
C LEU A 341 0.37 -14.82 -20.68
N ARG A 342 -0.48 -15.78 -21.03
CA ARG A 342 -0.27 -17.21 -20.77
C ARG A 342 0.87 -17.80 -21.60
N GLY A 343 1.25 -17.15 -22.71
CA GLY A 343 2.40 -17.54 -23.54
C GLY A 343 3.72 -16.89 -23.14
N VAL A 344 3.70 -15.85 -22.30
CA VAL A 344 4.92 -15.18 -21.80
C VAL A 344 5.72 -16.12 -20.88
N TYR A 345 5.06 -16.81 -19.96
CA TYR A 345 5.70 -17.76 -19.05
C TYR A 345 6.40 -18.93 -19.77
N PRO A 346 5.74 -19.64 -20.71
CA PRO A 346 6.38 -20.66 -21.53
C PRO A 346 7.60 -20.14 -22.28
N ARG A 347 7.49 -18.96 -22.91
CA ARG A 347 8.58 -18.40 -23.71
C ARG A 347 9.76 -17.95 -22.86
N MET A 348 9.49 -17.40 -21.69
CA MET A 348 10.51 -17.06 -20.69
C MET A 348 11.24 -18.31 -20.20
N ASN A 349 10.51 -19.39 -19.89
CA ASN A 349 11.13 -20.65 -19.46
C ASN A 349 12.02 -21.23 -20.57
N GLU A 350 11.56 -21.15 -21.82
CA GLU A 350 12.36 -21.57 -22.98
C GLU A 350 13.65 -20.75 -23.13
N VAL A 351 13.62 -19.44 -22.86
CA VAL A 351 14.83 -18.59 -22.84
C VAL A 351 15.79 -19.03 -21.73
N TYR A 352 15.30 -19.33 -20.53
CA TYR A 352 16.14 -19.84 -19.43
C TYR A 352 16.73 -21.20 -19.75
N THR A 353 15.94 -22.10 -20.34
CA THR A 353 16.42 -23.41 -20.80
C THR A 353 17.50 -23.24 -21.88
N LYS A 354 17.25 -22.42 -22.90
CA LYS A 354 18.22 -22.12 -23.97
C LYS A 354 19.50 -21.47 -23.44
N LEU A 355 19.40 -20.57 -22.47
CA LEU A 355 20.56 -19.93 -21.85
C LEU A 355 21.36 -20.93 -21.01
N GLY A 356 20.68 -21.82 -20.28
CA GLY A 356 21.30 -22.92 -19.55
C GLY A 356 22.02 -23.89 -20.49
N GLU A 357 21.35 -24.31 -21.56
CA GLU A 357 21.91 -25.14 -22.63
C GLU A 357 23.14 -24.49 -23.26
N MET A 358 23.06 -23.21 -23.62
CA MET A 358 24.17 -22.48 -24.22
C MET A 358 25.33 -22.33 -23.23
N THR A 359 25.07 -22.01 -21.97
CA THR A 359 26.12 -21.92 -20.94
C THR A 359 26.80 -23.27 -20.73
N ASN A 360 26.03 -24.36 -20.75
CA ASN A 360 26.56 -25.71 -20.64
C ASN A 360 27.36 -26.13 -21.87
N ALA A 361 26.85 -25.85 -23.08
CA ALA A 361 27.55 -26.10 -24.33
C ALA A 361 28.87 -25.31 -24.39
N MET A 362 28.87 -24.04 -23.97
CA MET A 362 30.08 -23.22 -23.91
C MET A 362 31.08 -23.74 -22.88
N ARG A 363 30.61 -24.27 -21.74
CA ARG A 363 31.47 -24.94 -20.75
C ARG A 363 32.10 -26.21 -21.34
N ASN A 364 31.28 -27.09 -21.90
CA ASN A 364 31.75 -28.32 -22.55
C ASN A 364 32.75 -28.03 -23.67
N LEU A 365 32.51 -27.01 -24.51
CA LEU A 365 33.43 -26.60 -25.56
C LEU A 365 34.75 -26.05 -25.00
N ARG A 366 34.73 -25.35 -23.86
CA ARG A 366 35.96 -24.92 -23.19
C ARG A 366 36.73 -26.12 -22.65
N ASP A 367 36.05 -27.07 -22.02
CA ASP A 367 36.66 -28.28 -21.47
C ASP A 367 37.27 -29.15 -22.59
N ILE A 368 36.57 -29.33 -23.71
CA ILE A 368 37.09 -30.10 -24.87
C ILE A 368 38.28 -29.40 -25.55
N LEU A 369 38.32 -28.06 -25.53
CA LEU A 369 39.38 -27.27 -26.15
C LEU A 369 40.51 -26.90 -25.15
N ASP A 370 40.46 -27.41 -23.91
CA ASP A 370 41.37 -27.05 -22.81
C ASP A 370 41.55 -25.53 -22.64
N LEU A 371 40.46 -24.77 -22.72
CA LEU A 371 40.44 -23.32 -22.53
C LEU A 371 40.06 -22.95 -21.10
N ASP A 372 40.73 -21.95 -20.52
CA ASP A 372 40.41 -21.45 -19.19
C ASP A 372 38.95 -21.02 -19.05
N GLY A 373 38.33 -21.31 -17.90
CA GLY A 373 36.90 -21.04 -17.63
C GLY A 373 36.50 -19.56 -17.71
N GLY A 374 37.46 -18.65 -17.72
CA GLY A 374 37.28 -17.20 -17.86
C GLY A 374 37.24 -16.68 -19.31
N VAL A 375 37.49 -17.53 -20.31
CA VAL A 375 37.57 -17.12 -21.72
C VAL A 375 36.20 -16.71 -22.27
N SER A 376 36.13 -15.58 -22.97
CA SER A 376 34.85 -15.04 -23.46
C SER A 376 34.18 -15.99 -24.48
N PRO A 377 32.83 -16.04 -24.54
CA PRO A 377 32.14 -16.90 -25.51
C PRO A 377 32.54 -16.67 -26.97
N ALA A 378 32.79 -15.41 -27.35
CA ALA A 378 33.24 -15.06 -28.70
C ALA A 378 34.61 -15.66 -29.05
N GLU A 379 35.49 -15.77 -28.06
CA GLU A 379 36.84 -16.28 -28.23
C GLU A 379 36.84 -17.81 -28.34
N VAL A 380 36.01 -18.51 -27.56
CA VAL A 380 35.74 -19.96 -27.73
C VAL A 380 35.22 -20.24 -29.14
N VAL A 381 34.24 -19.47 -29.63
CA VAL A 381 33.71 -19.62 -30.99
C VAL A 381 34.78 -19.32 -32.05
N LYS A 382 35.68 -18.36 -31.82
CA LYS A 382 36.82 -18.08 -32.70
C LYS A 382 37.84 -19.22 -32.71
N HIS A 383 38.01 -19.93 -31.59
CA HIS A 383 38.86 -21.13 -31.51
C HIS A 383 38.21 -22.31 -32.24
N VAL A 384 36.90 -22.54 -32.03
CA VAL A 384 36.12 -23.55 -32.79
C VAL A 384 36.15 -23.24 -34.29
N SER A 385 35.93 -21.99 -34.71
CA SER A 385 35.96 -21.57 -36.11
C SER A 385 37.34 -21.77 -36.74
N ARG A 386 38.43 -21.49 -36.01
CA ARG A 386 39.80 -21.81 -36.45
C ARG A 386 40.04 -23.31 -36.54
N LEU A 387 39.53 -24.09 -35.58
CA LEU A 387 39.64 -25.54 -35.60
C LEU A 387 38.91 -26.12 -36.82
N VAL A 388 37.66 -25.71 -37.05
CA VAL A 388 36.82 -26.11 -38.19
C VAL A 388 37.44 -25.70 -39.52
N SER A 389 38.00 -24.49 -39.60
CA SER A 389 38.72 -24.02 -40.80
C SER A 389 40.06 -24.73 -41.01
N SER A 390 40.69 -25.22 -39.94
CA SER A 390 41.87 -26.08 -39.97
C SER A 390 41.54 -27.55 -40.24
N ILE A 391 40.27 -27.95 -40.04
CA ILE A 391 39.69 -29.30 -40.15
C ILE A 391 39.10 -29.60 -41.54
N GLU A 392 39.18 -28.67 -42.51
CA GLU A 392 38.99 -29.03 -43.93
C GLU A 392 39.98 -30.14 -44.40
N SER A 393 40.95 -30.53 -43.55
CA SER A 393 41.58 -31.86 -43.55
C SER A 393 40.72 -32.89 -42.80
N MET A 394 39.87 -33.60 -43.56
CA MET A 394 38.80 -34.56 -43.21
C MET A 394 39.11 -35.76 -42.28
N ALA A 395 40.15 -35.76 -41.45
CA ALA A 395 40.58 -37.00 -40.75
C ALA A 395 40.35 -37.07 -39.24
N ARG A 396 40.03 -35.96 -38.54
CA ARG A 396 40.13 -35.91 -37.06
C ARG A 396 38.82 -35.69 -36.30
N PHE A 397 37.71 -35.44 -36.99
CA PHE A 397 36.40 -35.22 -36.35
C PHE A 397 35.83 -36.47 -35.65
N PRO A 398 36.01 -37.71 -36.18
CA PRO A 398 35.54 -38.92 -35.52
C PRO A 398 36.24 -39.23 -34.19
N GLU A 399 37.51 -38.83 -34.03
CA GLU A 399 38.30 -39.09 -32.81
C GLU A 399 37.88 -38.21 -31.61
N LEU A 400 37.25 -37.07 -31.87
CA LEU A 400 36.81 -36.11 -30.84
C LEU A 400 35.42 -36.42 -30.27
N LEU A 401 34.57 -37.12 -31.02
CA LEU A 401 33.22 -37.51 -30.57
C LEU A 401 33.21 -38.79 -29.72
N GLY A 402 34.37 -39.42 -29.52
CA GLY A 402 34.46 -40.74 -28.92
C GLY A 402 33.83 -41.80 -29.82
N ASP A 403 34.15 -43.07 -29.55
CA ASP A 403 33.79 -44.24 -30.35
C ASP A 403 32.28 -44.59 -30.35
N ILE A 404 31.40 -43.59 -30.26
CA ILE A 404 29.95 -43.75 -30.25
C ILE A 404 29.40 -43.17 -31.55
N ASP A 405 29.25 -44.07 -32.51
CA ASP A 405 28.58 -43.85 -33.77
C ASP A 405 27.22 -43.14 -33.57
N ILE A 406 26.99 -42.03 -34.27
CA ILE A 406 25.78 -41.21 -34.14
C ILE A 406 24.53 -42.05 -34.45
N ASP A 407 24.66 -43.03 -35.35
CA ASP A 407 23.60 -43.99 -35.67
C ASP A 407 23.26 -44.91 -34.50
N SER A 408 24.24 -45.27 -33.65
CA SER A 408 24.03 -46.03 -32.42
C SER A 408 23.26 -45.21 -31.37
N ILE A 409 23.51 -43.89 -31.30
CA ILE A 409 22.76 -42.97 -30.44
C ILE A 409 21.31 -42.83 -30.92
N ILE A 410 21.11 -42.65 -32.24
CA ILE A 410 19.76 -42.57 -32.84
C ILE A 410 18.98 -43.87 -32.59
N MET A 411 19.63 -45.03 -32.71
CA MET A 411 19.02 -46.32 -32.41
C MET A 411 18.66 -46.46 -30.94
N LYS A 412 19.52 -46.04 -30.00
CA LYS A 412 19.20 -46.05 -28.56
C LYS A 412 18.07 -45.09 -28.18
N VAL A 413 18.01 -43.91 -28.81
CA VAL A 413 16.93 -42.94 -28.60
C VAL A 413 15.61 -43.49 -29.14
N LYS A 414 15.60 -44.10 -30.34
CA LYS A 414 14.42 -44.79 -30.87
C LYS A 414 13.96 -45.95 -29.98
N GLN A 415 14.88 -46.73 -29.44
CA GLN A 415 14.54 -47.78 -28.48
C GLN A 415 13.91 -47.21 -27.20
N HIS A 416 14.37 -46.03 -26.75
CA HIS A 416 13.76 -45.33 -25.62
C HIS A 416 12.34 -44.82 -25.92
N GLU A 417 12.09 -44.30 -27.12
CA GLU A 417 10.77 -43.84 -27.58
C GLU A 417 9.73 -44.98 -27.60
N GLU A 418 10.14 -46.20 -27.97
CA GLU A 418 9.25 -47.38 -27.98
C GLU A 418 9.10 -48.02 -26.59
N PHE A 419 10.18 -48.04 -25.80
CA PHE A 419 10.19 -48.70 -24.48
C PHE A 419 9.39 -47.91 -23.43
N PHE A 420 9.50 -46.59 -23.38
CA PHE A 420 8.89 -45.78 -22.33
C PHE A 420 7.35 -45.90 -22.28
N PRO A 421 6.62 -45.84 -23.40
CA PRO A 421 5.16 -46.02 -23.39
C PRO A 421 4.73 -47.40 -22.90
N ALA A 422 5.43 -48.46 -23.33
CA ALA A 422 5.15 -49.83 -22.91
C ALA A 422 5.45 -50.03 -21.41
N PHE A 423 6.59 -49.51 -20.94
CA PHE A 423 6.98 -49.54 -19.54
C PHE A 423 6.02 -48.74 -18.66
N HIS A 424 5.64 -47.53 -19.08
CA HIS A 424 4.68 -46.69 -18.36
C HIS A 424 3.31 -47.36 -18.26
N ALA A 425 2.82 -47.98 -19.33
CA ALA A 425 1.56 -48.73 -19.32
C ALA A 425 1.59 -49.91 -18.33
N LEU A 426 2.69 -50.67 -18.33
CA LEU A 426 2.91 -51.77 -17.38
C LEU A 426 2.93 -51.27 -15.93
N VAL A 427 3.74 -50.26 -15.64
CA VAL A 427 3.87 -49.67 -14.30
C VAL A 427 2.52 -49.12 -13.82
N THR A 428 1.81 -48.38 -14.67
CA THR A 428 0.50 -47.83 -14.32
C THR A 428 -0.52 -48.93 -14.01
N GLY A 429 -0.50 -50.04 -14.76
CA GLY A 429 -1.33 -51.21 -14.47
C GLY A 429 -0.99 -51.85 -13.13
N ILE A 430 0.30 -51.96 -12.78
CA ILE A 430 0.76 -52.48 -11.49
C ILE A 430 0.32 -51.55 -10.34
N LEU A 431 0.51 -50.23 -10.49
CA LEU A 431 0.08 -49.24 -9.51
C LEU A 431 -1.43 -49.31 -9.24
N GLN A 432 -2.24 -49.41 -10.29
CA GLN A 432 -3.70 -49.56 -10.18
C GLN A 432 -4.12 -50.88 -9.52
N THR A 433 -3.43 -51.98 -9.83
CA THR A 433 -3.73 -53.30 -9.27
C THR A 433 -3.38 -53.38 -7.78
N LEU A 434 -2.28 -52.74 -7.38
CA LEU A 434 -1.80 -52.70 -6.00
C LEU A 434 -2.41 -51.55 -5.17
N GLY A 435 -3.11 -50.59 -5.82
CA GLY A 435 -3.72 -49.44 -5.15
C GLY A 435 -2.71 -48.40 -4.64
N VAL A 436 -1.50 -48.35 -5.20
CA VAL A 436 -0.43 -47.44 -4.78
C VAL A 436 -0.24 -46.29 -5.77
N SER A 437 0.17 -45.12 -5.28
CA SER A 437 0.28 -43.89 -6.07
C SER A 437 1.68 -43.59 -6.60
N HIS A 438 2.74 -44.17 -6.00
CA HIS A 438 4.12 -43.97 -6.45
C HIS A 438 4.82 -45.27 -6.83
N LEU A 439 5.73 -45.20 -7.81
CA LEU A 439 6.53 -46.33 -8.30
C LEU A 439 7.32 -47.01 -7.16
N ASP A 440 7.84 -46.22 -6.23
CA ASP A 440 8.64 -46.70 -5.09
C ASP A 440 7.82 -47.56 -4.11
N ASP A 441 6.50 -47.42 -4.13
CA ASP A 441 5.58 -48.15 -3.25
C ASP A 441 5.18 -49.52 -3.81
N ILE A 442 5.52 -49.83 -5.07
CA ILE A 442 5.19 -51.11 -5.72
C ILE A 442 5.86 -52.29 -5.00
N LEU A 443 7.16 -52.20 -4.71
CA LEU A 443 7.91 -53.28 -4.07
C LEU A 443 7.48 -53.51 -2.61
N PRO A 444 7.29 -52.48 -1.77
CA PRO A 444 6.69 -52.61 -0.45
C PRO A 444 5.30 -53.26 -0.48
N ALA A 445 4.41 -52.83 -1.38
CA ALA A 445 3.04 -53.36 -1.47
C ALA A 445 3.02 -54.83 -1.90
N LEU A 446 3.88 -55.23 -2.84
CA LEU A 446 4.03 -56.63 -3.24
C LEU A 446 4.53 -57.50 -2.08
N LYS A 447 5.50 -57.02 -1.29
CA LYS A 447 6.00 -57.75 -0.11
C LYS A 447 4.91 -57.96 0.94
N ALA A 448 4.11 -56.93 1.22
CA ALA A 448 2.99 -57.01 2.14
C ALA A 448 1.91 -58.01 1.68
N LEU A 449 1.63 -58.07 0.37
CA LEU A 449 0.72 -59.05 -0.23
C LEU A 449 1.27 -60.49 -0.17
N THR A 450 2.58 -60.68 -0.33
CA THR A 450 3.19 -62.01 -0.18
C THR A 450 3.23 -62.50 1.26
N GLU A 451 3.38 -61.59 2.23
CA GLU A 451 3.34 -61.92 3.68
C GLU A 451 1.91 -62.22 4.18
N THR A 452 0.88 -61.70 3.51
CA THR A 452 -0.53 -62.00 3.81
C THR A 452 -1.06 -63.23 3.08
N ALA A 453 -0.31 -63.78 2.13
CA ALA A 453 -0.65 -65.00 1.38
C ALA A 453 0.05 -66.27 1.89
N GLN A 454 0.92 -66.16 2.90
CA GLN A 454 1.43 -67.27 3.72
C GLN A 454 0.61 -67.38 5.01
#